data_AF-A0A2E5YFW6-F1
#
_entry.id   AF-A0A2E5YFW6-F1
#
_cell.length_a   1.000
_cell.length_b   1.000
_cell.length_c   1.000
_cell.angle_alpha   90.00
_cell.angle_beta   90.00
_cell.angle_gamma   90.00
#
_symmetry.space_group_name_H-M   'P 1'
#
loop_
_entity.id
_entity.type
_entity.pdbx_description
1 polymer ?
#
loop_
_entity_poly.entity_id
_entity_poly.type
_entity_poly.pdbx_seq_one_letter_code
_entity_poly.pdbx_strand_id
1 'polypeptide(L)'
;MDCRGRFLVFWMGVMVGVFATGGAVAGDSFEARDAEIMRVLDRYMNALNDLDLEGHVATYHFPHYRHASGKIVVWQSVREAIPDLDLPAEERRTALRAILEPDWHRSEWTHRDIVQGDREKVHVVTRFVRMRADGSEIRSFDSLYVMTLEAGRWGIKGRSSFAP
;
A
#
# COMPACT_ATOMS: atom_id res chain seq x y z
N MET A 1 -52.72 44.16 49.44
CA MET A 1 -52.55 44.04 47.98
C MET A 1 -51.59 45.13 47.54
N ASP A 2 -50.62 44.77 46.70
CA ASP A 2 -49.55 45.58 46.10
C ASP A 2 -48.38 45.94 47.03
N CYS A 3 -47.25 45.22 47.08
CA CYS A 3 -46.24 44.82 46.07
C CYS A 3 -45.44 46.00 45.47
N ARG A 4 -44.21 46.21 45.98
CA ARG A 4 -42.94 45.96 45.24
C ARG A 4 -41.76 46.62 45.94
N GLY A 5 -40.93 45.78 46.53
CA GLY A 5 -39.55 46.11 46.84
C GLY A 5 -38.60 45.32 45.93
N ARG A 6 -37.45 45.94 45.68
CA ARG A 6 -36.10 45.34 45.61
C ARG A 6 -35.52 44.85 44.27
N PHE A 7 -34.34 45.45 44.05
CA PHE A 7 -33.07 44.92 43.55
C PHE A 7 -32.79 44.85 42.04
N LEU A 8 -31.95 45.80 41.62
CA LEU A 8 -30.98 45.65 40.53
C LEU A 8 -30.07 44.45 40.83
N VAL A 9 -30.06 43.46 39.93
CA VAL A 9 -29.06 42.39 39.88
C VAL A 9 -28.09 42.73 38.76
N PHE A 10 -26.83 42.96 39.12
CA PHE A 10 -25.71 43.06 38.18
C PHE A 10 -25.45 41.68 37.58
N TRP A 11 -25.63 41.53 36.27
CA TRP A 11 -25.18 40.36 35.52
C TRP A 11 -23.69 40.50 35.22
N MET A 12 -22.86 39.77 35.95
CA MET A 12 -21.45 39.59 35.61
C MET A 12 -21.34 38.43 34.63
N GLY A 13 -21.27 38.74 33.34
CA GLY A 13 -21.14 37.74 32.28
C GLY A 13 -19.77 37.06 32.34
N VAL A 14 -19.77 35.75 32.61
CA VAL A 14 -18.59 34.89 32.37
C VAL A 14 -18.56 34.54 30.90
N MET A 15 -17.62 35.10 30.16
CA MET A 15 -17.36 34.73 28.78
C MET A 15 -16.58 33.41 28.77
N VAL A 16 -17.28 32.29 28.58
CA VAL A 16 -16.63 30.99 28.34
C VAL A 16 -16.09 31.02 26.91
N GLY A 17 -14.78 31.24 26.78
CA GLY A 17 -14.08 31.12 25.51
C GLY A 17 -14.09 29.65 25.05
N VAL A 18 -14.83 29.37 23.97
CA VAL A 18 -14.71 28.11 23.24
C VAL A 18 -13.41 28.18 22.43
N PHE A 19 -12.37 27.49 22.91
CA PHE A 19 -11.20 27.21 22.07
C PHE A 19 -11.56 26.10 21.10
N ALA A 20 -11.85 26.45 19.85
CA ALA A 20 -11.88 25.51 18.75
C ALA A 20 -10.43 25.12 18.42
N THR A 21 -9.98 23.97 18.92
CA THR A 21 -8.74 23.36 18.42
C THR A 21 -9.04 22.72 17.07
N GLY A 22 -8.40 23.26 16.03
CA GLY A 22 -8.60 22.85 14.64
C GLY A 22 -8.29 21.38 14.39
N GLY A 23 -9.29 20.65 13.90
CA GLY A 23 -9.18 19.26 13.44
C GLY A 23 -8.60 19.16 12.01
N ALA A 24 -7.43 19.74 11.75
CA ALA A 24 -6.79 19.70 10.43
C ALA A 24 -5.73 18.59 10.27
N VAL A 25 -5.37 17.85 11.33
CA VAL A 25 -4.16 16.99 11.31
C VAL A 25 -4.42 15.57 10.82
N ALA A 26 -5.67 15.09 10.80
CA ALA A 26 -5.99 13.71 10.41
C ALA A 26 -6.10 13.52 8.89
N GLY A 27 -6.69 14.48 8.17
CA GLY A 27 -6.89 14.41 6.71
C GLY A 27 -5.58 14.38 5.94
N ASP A 28 -4.71 15.38 6.16
CA ASP A 28 -3.40 15.49 5.52
C ASP A 28 -2.53 14.25 5.78
N SER A 29 -2.65 13.63 6.96
CA SER A 29 -1.88 12.43 7.31
C SER A 29 -2.31 11.19 6.52
N PHE A 30 -3.59 11.07 6.17
CA PHE A 30 -4.07 9.95 5.36
C PHE A 30 -3.79 10.15 3.87
N GLU A 31 -3.84 11.37 3.36
CA GLU A 31 -3.40 11.66 2.00
C GLU A 31 -1.90 11.38 1.82
N ALA A 32 -1.07 11.81 2.77
CA ALA A 32 0.37 11.53 2.75
C ALA A 32 0.67 10.02 2.86
N ARG A 33 -0.08 9.30 3.71
CA ARG A 33 -0.04 7.83 3.83
C ARG A 33 -0.36 7.18 2.49
N ASP A 34 -1.47 7.56 1.89
CA ASP A 34 -1.99 6.97 0.64
C ASP A 34 -1.04 7.24 -0.53
N ALA A 35 -0.46 8.44 -0.59
CA ALA A 35 0.58 8.77 -1.54
C ALA A 35 1.83 7.88 -1.37
N GLU A 36 2.28 7.61 -0.14
CA GLU A 36 3.42 6.72 0.07
C GLU A 36 3.11 5.26 -0.27
N ILE A 37 1.90 4.77 0.03
CA ILE A 37 1.43 3.46 -0.40
C ILE A 37 1.51 3.33 -1.93
N MET A 38 1.01 4.33 -2.67
CA MET A 38 1.09 4.32 -4.14
C MET A 38 2.54 4.34 -4.63
N ARG A 39 3.44 5.09 -3.98
CA ARG A 39 4.88 5.07 -4.31
C ARG A 39 5.52 3.70 -4.08
N VAL A 40 5.15 2.96 -3.03
CA VAL A 40 5.64 1.59 -2.84
C VAL A 40 5.19 0.69 -4.00
N LEU A 41 3.92 0.83 -4.43
CA LEU A 41 3.38 0.05 -5.55
C LEU A 41 3.98 0.46 -6.90
N ASP A 42 4.34 1.73 -7.09
CA ASP A 42 5.11 2.18 -8.25
C ASP A 42 6.49 1.55 -8.27
N ARG A 43 7.22 1.58 -7.14
CA ARG A 43 8.53 0.91 -7.01
C ARG A 43 8.45 -0.59 -7.32
N TYR A 44 7.40 -1.26 -6.84
CA TYR A 44 7.17 -2.68 -7.10
C TYR A 44 7.09 -2.97 -8.61
N MET A 45 6.29 -2.17 -9.33
CA MET A 45 6.05 -2.36 -10.76
C MET A 45 7.25 -1.94 -11.61
N ASN A 46 7.90 -0.84 -11.25
CA ASN A 46 9.11 -0.37 -11.92
C ASN A 46 10.22 -1.40 -11.80
N ALA A 47 10.49 -1.91 -10.60
CA ALA A 47 11.51 -2.94 -10.40
C ALA A 47 11.22 -4.23 -11.19
N LEU A 48 9.94 -4.64 -11.29
CA LEU A 48 9.56 -5.76 -12.15
C LEU A 48 9.88 -5.47 -13.63
N ASN A 49 9.53 -4.29 -14.11
CA ASN A 49 9.75 -3.87 -15.50
C ASN A 49 11.24 -3.73 -15.83
N ASP A 50 12.05 -3.30 -14.86
CA ASP A 50 13.50 -3.17 -14.99
C ASP A 50 14.23 -4.51 -14.83
N LEU A 51 13.50 -5.57 -14.47
CA LEU A 51 14.01 -6.89 -14.11
C LEU A 51 14.97 -6.86 -12.90
N ASP A 52 14.69 -5.98 -11.95
CA ASP A 52 15.45 -5.77 -10.71
C ASP A 52 14.82 -6.55 -9.54
N LEU A 53 15.38 -7.74 -9.24
CA LEU A 53 14.92 -8.56 -8.12
C LEU A 53 15.15 -7.91 -6.76
N GLU A 54 16.22 -7.12 -6.59
CA GLU A 54 16.56 -6.48 -5.32
C GLU A 54 15.59 -5.34 -5.03
N GLY A 55 15.36 -4.45 -6.00
CA GLY A 55 14.36 -3.40 -5.92
C GLY A 55 12.95 -3.96 -5.73
N HIS A 56 12.64 -5.09 -6.36
CA HIS A 56 11.33 -5.72 -6.23
C HIS A 56 11.10 -6.25 -4.80
N VAL A 57 12.05 -7.02 -4.25
CA VAL A 57 11.91 -7.56 -2.88
C VAL A 57 12.00 -6.49 -1.80
N ALA A 58 12.71 -5.38 -2.06
CA ALA A 58 12.78 -4.25 -1.15
C ALA A 58 11.40 -3.61 -0.89
N THR A 59 10.39 -3.89 -1.72
CA THR A 59 9.01 -3.45 -1.46
C THR A 59 8.28 -4.28 -0.41
N TYR A 60 8.83 -5.42 0.03
CA TYR A 60 8.16 -6.33 0.96
C TYR A 60 8.52 -6.06 2.42
N HIS A 61 7.59 -6.43 3.30
CA HIS A 61 7.86 -6.69 4.70
C HIS A 61 7.86 -8.19 4.96
N PHE A 62 8.69 -8.64 5.89
CA PHE A 62 8.79 -10.04 6.30
C PHE A 62 8.34 -10.22 7.76
N PRO A 63 7.77 -11.37 8.15
CA PRO A 63 7.36 -12.48 7.28
C PRO A 63 6.29 -12.04 6.28
N HIS A 64 6.40 -12.52 5.03
CA HIS A 64 5.53 -12.16 3.91
C HIS A 64 4.61 -13.32 3.56
N TYR A 65 3.30 -13.10 3.56
CA TYR A 65 2.37 -14.15 3.13
C TYR A 65 1.93 -13.98 1.68
N ARG A 66 1.79 -15.10 0.98
CA ARG A 66 1.27 -15.16 -0.39
C ARG A 66 0.16 -16.20 -0.46
N HIS A 67 -1.00 -15.80 -0.96
CA HIS A 67 -2.11 -16.70 -1.27
C HIS A 67 -2.37 -16.67 -2.78
N ALA A 68 -2.01 -17.74 -3.47
CA ALA A 68 -2.31 -17.94 -4.89
C ALA A 68 -2.33 -19.45 -5.19
N SER A 69 -2.92 -19.86 -6.31
CA SER A 69 -2.91 -21.27 -6.75
C SER A 69 -3.46 -22.26 -5.70
N GLY A 70 -4.41 -21.82 -4.86
CA GLY A 70 -5.01 -22.63 -3.79
C GLY A 70 -4.08 -22.90 -2.60
N LYS A 71 -2.94 -22.21 -2.50
CA LYS A 71 -1.95 -22.38 -1.43
C LYS A 71 -1.65 -21.06 -0.72
N ILE A 72 -1.55 -21.13 0.60
CA ILE A 72 -0.99 -20.05 1.42
C ILE A 72 0.44 -20.44 1.78
N VAL A 73 1.38 -19.57 1.47
CA VAL A 73 2.80 -19.69 1.85
C VAL A 73 3.17 -18.47 2.68
N VAL A 74 3.99 -18.66 3.71
CA VAL A 74 4.56 -17.58 4.50
C VAL A 74 6.07 -17.67 4.43
N TRP A 75 6.68 -16.74 3.70
CA TRP A 75 8.13 -16.62 3.60
C TRP A 75 8.65 -15.82 4.79
N GLN A 76 9.56 -16.39 5.57
CA GLN A 76 10.14 -15.73 6.74
C GLN A 76 11.23 -14.73 6.36
N SER A 77 11.82 -14.88 5.17
CA SER A 77 12.98 -14.10 4.74
C SER A 77 12.96 -13.77 3.25
N VAL A 78 13.78 -12.80 2.87
CA VAL A 78 14.05 -12.43 1.46
C VAL A 78 14.44 -13.66 0.64
N ARG A 79 15.32 -14.50 1.18
CA ARG A 79 15.83 -15.72 0.53
C ARG A 79 14.73 -16.73 0.25
N GLU A 80 13.77 -16.87 1.15
CA GLU A 80 12.63 -17.77 0.94
C GLU A 80 11.66 -17.25 -0.12
N ALA A 81 11.45 -15.93 -0.18
CA ALA A 81 10.55 -15.32 -1.15
C ALA A 81 11.14 -15.27 -2.57
N ILE A 82 12.44 -14.98 -2.67
CA ILE A 82 13.17 -14.85 -3.95
C ILE A 82 14.51 -15.59 -3.82
N PRO A 83 14.53 -16.92 -3.98
CA PRO A 83 15.76 -17.70 -3.89
C PRO A 83 16.78 -17.32 -4.97
N ASP A 84 16.31 -16.84 -6.13
CA ASP A 84 17.16 -16.41 -7.24
C ASP A 84 18.07 -15.21 -6.90
N LEU A 85 17.85 -14.51 -5.79
CA LEU A 85 18.79 -13.48 -5.30
C LEU A 85 20.17 -14.05 -4.92
N ASP A 86 20.27 -15.35 -4.68
CA ASP A 86 21.57 -16.00 -4.45
C ASP A 86 22.37 -16.20 -5.75
N LEU A 87 21.75 -16.07 -6.92
CA LEU A 87 22.44 -16.14 -8.20
C LEU A 87 23.36 -14.93 -8.39
N PRO A 88 24.43 -15.05 -9.20
CA PRO A 88 25.22 -13.91 -9.65
C PRO A 88 24.33 -12.82 -10.27
N ALA A 89 24.68 -11.54 -10.08
CA ALA A 89 23.87 -10.40 -10.52
C ALA A 89 23.48 -10.48 -12.01
N GLU A 90 24.41 -10.92 -12.87
CA GLU A 90 24.20 -11.08 -14.32
C GLU A 90 23.19 -12.18 -14.68
N GLU A 91 23.00 -13.17 -13.80
CA GLU A 91 22.07 -14.29 -14.02
C GLU A 91 20.66 -13.99 -13.50
N ARG A 92 20.53 -13.14 -12.47
CA ARG A 92 19.26 -12.77 -11.84
C ARG A 92 18.24 -12.20 -12.84
N ARG A 93 18.70 -11.34 -13.75
CA ARG A 93 17.87 -10.75 -14.81
C ARG A 93 17.27 -11.83 -15.70
N THR A 94 18.09 -12.80 -16.08
CA THR A 94 17.69 -13.94 -16.92
C THR A 94 16.70 -14.84 -16.18
N ALA A 95 16.96 -15.15 -14.91
CA ALA A 95 16.08 -15.95 -14.06
C ALA A 95 14.70 -15.29 -13.92
N LEU A 96 14.65 -13.99 -13.61
CA LEU A 96 13.39 -13.25 -13.54
C LEU A 96 12.69 -13.22 -14.90
N ARG A 97 13.41 -13.00 -16.00
CA ARG A 97 12.79 -13.00 -17.34
C ARG A 97 12.17 -14.34 -17.71
N ALA A 98 12.74 -15.44 -17.24
CA ALA A 98 12.29 -16.80 -17.53
C ALA A 98 10.95 -17.17 -16.86
N ILE A 99 10.59 -16.51 -15.75
CA ILE A 99 9.30 -16.72 -15.07
C ILE A 99 8.19 -15.80 -15.59
N LEU A 100 8.50 -14.92 -16.54
CA LEU A 100 7.54 -14.09 -17.26
C LEU A 100 7.12 -14.78 -18.56
N GLU A 101 6.01 -14.36 -19.15
CA GLU A 101 5.54 -14.92 -20.41
C GLU A 101 6.56 -14.68 -21.54
N PRO A 102 6.65 -15.59 -22.54
CA PRO A 102 7.63 -15.48 -23.63
C PRO A 102 7.57 -14.14 -24.37
N ASP A 103 6.36 -13.61 -24.60
CA ASP A 103 6.15 -12.33 -25.30
C ASP A 103 6.05 -11.12 -24.37
N TRP A 104 6.35 -11.30 -23.08
CA TRP A 104 6.30 -10.22 -22.10
C TRP A 104 7.25 -9.09 -22.48
N HIS A 105 6.72 -7.87 -22.52
CA HIS A 105 7.49 -6.64 -22.70
C HIS A 105 7.46 -5.76 -21.46
N ARG A 106 6.27 -5.57 -20.87
CA ARG A 106 6.08 -4.75 -19.65
C ARG A 106 4.84 -5.20 -18.89
N SER A 107 4.79 -4.82 -17.62
CA SER A 107 3.58 -4.90 -16.80
C SER A 107 3.14 -3.50 -16.39
N GLU A 108 1.84 -3.30 -16.18
CA GLU A 108 1.31 -2.04 -15.69
C GLU A 108 0.13 -2.23 -14.74
N TRP A 109 -0.02 -1.31 -13.79
CA TRP A 109 -1.22 -1.20 -12.98
C TRP A 109 -2.36 -0.66 -13.83
N THR A 110 -3.48 -1.36 -13.87
CA THR A 110 -4.74 -0.86 -14.45
C THR A 110 -5.74 -0.43 -13.39
N HIS A 111 -5.56 -0.89 -12.14
CA HIS A 111 -6.40 -0.51 -11.01
C HIS A 111 -5.62 -0.62 -9.70
N ARG A 112 -5.78 0.37 -8.81
CA ARG A 112 -5.18 0.41 -7.45
C ARG A 112 -6.03 1.29 -6.54
N ASP A 113 -6.87 0.67 -5.70
CA ASP A 113 -7.76 1.38 -4.80
C ASP A 113 -7.51 0.96 -3.35
N ILE A 114 -7.28 1.94 -2.47
CA ILE A 114 -7.25 1.71 -1.02
C ILE A 114 -8.70 1.59 -0.56
N VAL A 115 -9.11 0.38 -0.16
CA VAL A 115 -10.51 0.09 0.19
C VAL A 115 -10.76 0.12 1.70
N GLN A 116 -9.71 -0.11 2.50
CA GLN A 116 -9.77 -0.10 3.95
C GLN A 116 -8.40 0.28 4.50
N GLY A 117 -8.36 0.96 5.64
CA GLY A 117 -7.11 1.16 6.34
C GLY A 117 -7.17 2.14 7.51
N ASP A 118 -6.09 2.14 8.27
CA ASP A 118 -5.80 3.04 9.38
C ASP A 118 -4.38 3.62 9.23
N ARG A 119 -3.82 4.18 10.29
CA ARG A 119 -2.49 4.84 10.24
C ARG A 119 -1.34 3.89 9.96
N GLU A 120 -1.51 2.59 10.19
CA GLU A 120 -0.42 1.61 10.18
C GLU A 120 -0.67 0.43 9.24
N LYS A 121 -1.91 0.25 8.76
CA LYS A 121 -2.26 -0.82 7.83
C LYS A 121 -3.30 -0.38 6.82
N VAL A 122 -3.09 -0.77 5.56
CA VAL A 122 -4.09 -0.60 4.50
C VAL A 122 -4.29 -1.87 3.69
N HIS A 123 -5.47 -1.97 3.08
CA HIS A 123 -5.82 -2.95 2.08
C HIS A 123 -6.00 -2.25 0.74
N VAL A 124 -5.30 -2.75 -0.28
CA VAL A 124 -5.37 -2.22 -1.66
C VAL A 124 -5.91 -3.30 -2.57
N VAL A 125 -7.04 -3.02 -3.23
CA VAL A 125 -7.51 -3.85 -4.34
C VAL A 125 -6.75 -3.41 -5.58
N THR A 126 -6.12 -4.36 -6.26
CA THR A 126 -5.26 -4.08 -7.40
C THR A 126 -5.61 -4.94 -8.60
N ARG A 127 -5.33 -4.40 -9.78
CA ARG A 127 -5.24 -5.15 -11.03
C ARG A 127 -4.00 -4.69 -11.77
N PHE A 128 -3.20 -5.64 -12.24
CA PHE A 128 -2.15 -5.37 -13.20
C PHE A 128 -2.29 -6.26 -14.42
N VAL A 129 -1.78 -5.79 -15.54
CA VAL A 129 -1.73 -6.53 -16.80
C VAL A 129 -0.29 -6.73 -17.23
N ARG A 130 -0.04 -7.82 -17.92
CA ARG A 130 1.19 -8.09 -18.67
C ARG A 130 0.93 -7.85 -20.14
N MET A 131 1.84 -7.16 -20.80
CA MET A 131 1.65 -6.60 -22.14
C MET A 131 2.77 -7.05 -23.08
N ARG A 132 2.42 -7.24 -24.35
CA ARG A 132 3.38 -7.42 -25.44
C ARG A 132 3.95 -6.08 -25.91
N ALA A 133 4.93 -6.14 -26.80
CA ALA A 133 5.56 -4.96 -27.39
C ALA A 133 4.60 -4.10 -28.22
N ASP A 134 3.61 -4.70 -28.86
CA ASP A 134 2.57 -4.00 -29.64
C ASP A 134 1.47 -3.38 -28.78
N GLY A 135 1.55 -3.52 -27.45
CA GLY A 135 0.55 -3.04 -26.51
C GLY A 135 -0.66 -3.97 -26.32
N SER A 136 -0.68 -5.16 -26.92
CA SER A 136 -1.72 -6.15 -26.66
C SER A 136 -1.56 -6.80 -25.28
N GLU A 137 -2.67 -7.05 -24.60
CA GLU A 137 -2.68 -7.74 -23.31
C GLU A 137 -2.33 -9.23 -23.50
N ILE A 138 -1.47 -9.73 -22.61
CA ILE A 138 -1.16 -11.16 -22.46
C ILE A 138 -2.12 -11.75 -21.43
N ARG A 139 -2.19 -11.14 -20.26
CA ARG A 139 -3.00 -11.57 -19.11
C ARG A 139 -3.12 -10.47 -18.07
N SER A 140 -4.23 -10.48 -17.35
CA SER A 140 -4.48 -9.67 -16.16
C SER A 140 -4.46 -10.47 -14.86
N PHE A 141 -4.15 -9.80 -13.75
CA PHE A 141 -4.13 -10.37 -12.41
C PHE A 141 -4.83 -9.44 -11.43
N ASP A 142 -5.99 -9.85 -10.92
CA ASP A 142 -6.65 -9.19 -9.80
C ASP A 142 -6.01 -9.65 -8.49
N SER A 143 -5.91 -8.77 -7.50
CA SER A 143 -5.29 -9.08 -6.22
C SER A 143 -5.75 -8.17 -5.07
N LEU A 144 -5.64 -8.69 -3.85
CA LEU A 144 -5.66 -7.92 -2.61
C LEU A 144 -4.24 -7.80 -2.07
N TYR A 145 -3.76 -6.58 -1.89
CA TYR A 145 -2.47 -6.29 -1.28
C TYR A 145 -2.70 -5.75 0.13
N VAL A 146 -1.98 -6.30 1.10
CA VAL A 146 -1.96 -5.77 2.47
C VAL A 146 -0.65 -5.06 2.68
N MET A 147 -0.74 -3.77 2.99
CA MET A 147 0.41 -2.92 3.25
C MET A 147 0.44 -2.54 4.72
N THR A 148 1.64 -2.49 5.30
CA THR A 148 1.86 -2.14 6.70
C THR A 148 2.98 -1.13 6.85
N LEU A 149 2.87 -0.26 7.85
CA LEU A 149 3.92 0.61 8.34
C LEU A 149 4.69 -0.13 9.43
N GLU A 150 5.92 -0.55 9.12
CA GLU A 150 6.78 -1.26 10.07
C GLU A 150 8.16 -0.60 10.08
N ALA A 151 8.71 -0.36 11.28
CA ALA A 151 10.00 0.31 11.45
C ALA A 151 10.14 1.63 10.64
N GLY A 152 9.05 2.41 10.57
CA GLY A 152 9.03 3.69 9.86
C GLY A 152 8.91 3.61 8.34
N ARG A 153 8.67 2.42 7.77
CA ARG A 153 8.54 2.22 6.32
C ARG A 153 7.25 1.49 5.94
N TRP A 154 6.57 1.99 4.91
CA TRP A 154 5.50 1.24 4.24
C TRP A 154 6.07 0.13 3.36
N GLY A 155 5.47 -1.05 3.43
CA GLY A 155 5.85 -2.21 2.63
C GLY A 155 4.68 -3.19 2.46
N ILE A 156 4.80 -4.08 1.50
CA ILE A 156 3.81 -5.12 1.22
C ILE A 156 4.02 -6.26 2.21
N LYS A 157 3.08 -6.45 3.15
CA LYS A 157 3.12 -7.54 4.13
C LYS A 157 2.62 -8.86 3.56
N GLY A 158 1.73 -8.80 2.59
CA GLY A 158 1.30 -9.97 1.87
C GLY A 158 0.29 -9.67 0.78
N ARG A 159 0.03 -10.70 -0.01
CA ARG A 159 -0.80 -10.60 -1.22
C ARG A 159 -1.67 -11.84 -1.37
N SER A 160 -2.90 -11.63 -1.81
CA SER A 160 -3.77 -12.69 -2.31
C SER A 160 -4.10 -12.38 -3.77
N SER A 161 -3.76 -13.29 -4.68
CA SER A 161 -3.78 -13.02 -6.12
C SER A 161 -4.51 -14.12 -6.87
N PHE A 162 -5.31 -13.72 -7.88
CA PHE A 162 -5.84 -14.62 -8.90
C PHE A 162 -4.77 -14.93 -9.95
N ALA A 163 -3.61 -15.41 -9.48
CA ALA A 163 -2.48 -15.83 -10.31
C ALA A 163 -2.29 -17.35 -10.15
N PRO A 164 -1.98 -18.08 -11.23
CA PRO A 164 -1.63 -19.49 -11.15
C PRO A 164 -0.29 -19.73 -10.44
#